data_AF-A0A8H6TFJ7-F1
#
_entry.id   AF-A0A8H6TFJ7-F1
#
_cell.length_a   1.000
_cell.length_b   1.000
_cell.length_c   1.000
_cell.angle_alpha   90.00
_cell.angle_beta   90.00
_cell.angle_gamma   90.00
#
_symmetry.space_group_name_H-M   'P 1'
#
loop_
_entity.id
_entity.type
_entity.pdbx_description
1 polymer ?
#
loop_
_entity_poly.entity_id
_entity_poly.type
_entity_poly.pdbx_seq_one_letter_code
_entity_poly.pdbx_strand_id
1 'polypeptide(L)'
;MVSNEVKKFNSLKRTKMAPSGLVPNVWHFDIRYIHLEPHPGHVLFLFQPESEFIHLEHLGGVPNGSMHSYEYFPESADQAAPEVVNALIRSFNNGFAQKGIPTQTPELRAPWSLKTEDKNFAVAVGKELARVGVTRALCTIESSPKRVTKAATMKFMELFVTIAGGLPSSPLQMPNSIAFDYNALARAPEYDDPSNDGELSEINRVLQYVRFLDSCSPYTKEKLDGAWHLQMAQTIQQSEQMLKTPIEELIEQGEEGNISAFIDCAARYYLGLGCVRDRQLCRKYLLQAAFHPLAHDATRATAHAMITRWCHEATDEAIRTRYLYASLHHACLAVKFARSVAAPGHSIPQILFAFKNMTPMLVKDNPDVKKQYPEVFRALREADERFQRDTQTTLKRMKQPLRYRCATLECGIEADHGRMLSRCAGKCDEDKKPHYCSRECQRKDWPNHKPFCKPGQPCSVIDAGKALKAAPFGGSSKQGQRSMVVNTPGGEMSLSSSTMSAEFMKEVREGIEKISVEGDPEDQEKLRRAMASMDRMAVETFKLE
;
A
#
# COMPACT_ATOMS: atom_id res chain seq x y z
N MET A 1 0.71 -22.47 35.93
CA MET A 1 -0.48 -22.93 36.68
C MET A 1 -1.65 -23.06 35.71
N VAL A 2 -2.48 -24.10 35.83
CA VAL A 2 -3.68 -24.28 34.98
C VAL A 2 -4.70 -23.19 35.32
N SER A 3 -5.22 -22.48 34.32
CA SER A 3 -6.20 -21.41 34.52
C SER A 3 -7.53 -21.96 35.06
N ASN A 4 -8.31 -21.13 35.75
CA ASN A 4 -9.63 -21.54 36.26
C ASN A 4 -10.59 -21.94 35.13
N GLU A 5 -10.47 -21.33 33.96
CA GLU A 5 -11.27 -21.69 32.77
C GLU A 5 -10.94 -23.09 32.26
N VAL A 6 -9.66 -23.47 32.22
CA VAL A 6 -9.24 -24.82 31.83
C VAL A 6 -9.70 -25.85 32.85
N LYS A 7 -9.64 -25.53 34.16
CA LYS A 7 -10.18 -26.41 35.21
C LYS A 7 -11.68 -26.63 35.04
N LYS A 8 -12.44 -25.56 34.81
CA LYS A 8 -13.88 -25.63 34.53
C LYS A 8 -14.16 -26.49 33.30
N PHE A 9 -13.41 -26.29 32.22
CA PHE A 9 -13.55 -27.06 30.99
C PHE A 9 -13.26 -28.55 31.19
N ASN A 10 -12.17 -28.89 31.89
CA ASN A 10 -11.83 -30.27 32.23
C ASN A 10 -12.84 -30.93 33.18
N SER A 11 -13.59 -30.15 33.98
CA SER A 11 -14.67 -30.67 34.83
C SER A 11 -15.98 -30.93 34.08
N LEU A 12 -16.12 -30.44 32.84
CA LEU A 12 -17.30 -30.70 32.04
C LEU A 12 -17.42 -32.20 31.74
N LYS A 13 -18.64 -32.71 31.83
CA LYS A 13 -18.90 -34.13 31.53
C LYS A 13 -18.59 -34.40 30.06
N ARG A 14 -17.78 -35.42 29.79
CA ARG A 14 -17.43 -35.87 28.44
C ARG A 14 -18.18 -37.14 28.09
N THR A 15 -19.09 -37.06 27.14
CA THR A 15 -19.91 -38.20 26.68
C THR A 15 -19.82 -38.35 25.17
N LYS A 16 -20.00 -39.58 24.66
CA LYS A 16 -19.95 -39.87 23.22
C LYS A 16 -21.10 -39.20 22.44
N MET A 17 -22.23 -38.94 23.11
CA MET A 17 -23.41 -38.30 22.52
C MET A 17 -23.51 -36.84 22.97
N ALA A 18 -24.02 -35.97 22.10
CA ALA A 18 -24.29 -34.57 22.41
C ALA A 18 -25.29 -34.44 23.58
N PRO A 19 -25.49 -33.24 24.17
CA PRO A 19 -26.47 -33.04 25.24
C PRO A 19 -27.87 -33.56 24.90
N SER A 20 -28.28 -33.52 23.62
CA SER A 20 -29.55 -34.08 23.14
C SER A 20 -29.65 -35.60 23.26
N GLY A 21 -28.53 -36.31 23.35
CA GLY A 21 -28.48 -37.77 23.30
C GLY A 21 -28.69 -38.39 21.92
N LEU A 22 -28.99 -37.58 20.90
CA LEU A 22 -29.40 -38.05 19.57
C LEU A 22 -28.25 -38.20 18.57
N VAL A 23 -27.21 -37.38 18.71
CA VAL A 23 -26.09 -37.32 17.76
C VAL A 23 -24.73 -37.50 18.45
N PRO A 24 -23.69 -37.96 17.75
CA PRO A 24 -22.33 -37.98 18.27
C PRO A 24 -21.86 -36.58 18.70
N ASN A 25 -21.12 -36.50 19.81
CA ASN A 25 -20.53 -35.26 20.31
C ASN A 25 -19.19 -34.95 19.61
N VAL A 26 -19.19 -35.01 18.28
CA VAL A 26 -18.02 -34.76 17.44
C VAL A 26 -18.17 -33.39 16.79
N TRP A 27 -17.11 -32.60 16.84
CA TRP A 27 -17.13 -31.22 16.39
C TRP A 27 -16.06 -30.98 15.34
N HIS A 28 -16.45 -30.30 14.27
CA HIS A 28 -15.56 -29.67 13.32
C HIS A 28 -15.31 -28.22 13.72
N PHE A 29 -14.09 -27.73 13.53
CA PHE A 29 -13.77 -26.32 13.67
C PHE A 29 -12.80 -25.84 12.59
N ASP A 30 -12.96 -24.58 12.18
CA ASP A 30 -12.04 -23.89 11.30
C ASP A 30 -11.94 -22.39 11.66
N ILE A 31 -10.96 -21.67 11.08
CA ILE A 31 -10.84 -20.22 11.21
C ILE A 31 -11.19 -19.58 9.87
N ARG A 32 -11.96 -18.50 9.91
CA ARG A 32 -12.30 -17.70 8.73
C ARG A 32 -12.04 -16.22 8.99
N TYR A 33 -11.75 -15.46 7.93
CA TYR A 33 -11.64 -14.01 7.98
C TYR A 33 -12.92 -13.37 7.44
N ILE A 34 -13.74 -12.84 8.34
CA ILE A 34 -14.94 -12.07 7.98
C ILE A 34 -14.48 -10.68 7.56
N HIS A 35 -14.68 -10.32 6.30
CA HIS A 35 -14.22 -9.05 5.75
C HIS A 35 -15.26 -7.92 5.85
N LEU A 36 -16.41 -8.17 6.47
CA LEU A 36 -17.51 -7.22 6.59
C LEU A 36 -17.10 -6.02 7.46
N GLU A 37 -17.34 -4.81 6.94
CA GLU A 37 -17.12 -3.55 7.67
C GLU A 37 -18.21 -3.33 8.72
N PRO A 38 -17.93 -2.59 9.82
CA PRO A 38 -16.70 -1.85 10.13
C PRO A 38 -15.65 -2.64 10.92
N HIS A 39 -15.88 -3.93 11.16
CA HIS A 39 -15.07 -4.74 12.07
C HIS A 39 -14.62 -6.05 11.40
N PRO A 40 -13.82 -5.98 10.32
CA PRO A 40 -13.31 -7.19 9.71
C PRO A 40 -12.39 -7.91 10.70
N GLY A 41 -12.41 -9.23 10.72
CA GLY A 41 -11.69 -9.99 11.73
C GLY A 41 -11.78 -11.49 11.57
N HIS A 42 -11.00 -12.19 12.37
CA HIS A 42 -11.01 -13.64 12.39
C HIS A 42 -12.13 -14.16 13.29
N VAL A 43 -12.76 -15.24 12.86
CA VAL A 43 -13.74 -15.98 13.64
C VAL A 43 -13.36 -17.45 13.68
N LEU A 44 -13.57 -18.07 14.84
CA LEU A 44 -13.63 -19.52 15.00
C LEU A 44 -15.05 -19.96 14.63
N PHE A 45 -15.16 -20.82 13.62
CA PHE A 45 -16.41 -21.47 13.25
C PHE A 45 -16.44 -22.88 13.82
N LEU A 46 -17.49 -23.20 14.58
CA LEU A 46 -17.74 -24.51 15.15
C LEU A 46 -18.97 -25.12 14.49
N PHE A 47 -18.88 -26.40 14.12
CA PHE A 47 -19.92 -27.13 13.42
C PHE A 47 -20.04 -28.55 13.97
N GLN A 48 -21.25 -28.94 14.39
CA GLN A 48 -21.57 -30.32 14.75
C GLN A 48 -22.27 -31.00 13.56
N PRO A 49 -21.61 -31.93 12.84
CA PRO A 49 -22.09 -32.38 11.53
C PRO A 49 -23.47 -33.03 11.52
N GLU A 50 -23.78 -33.84 12.53
CA GLU A 50 -25.01 -34.64 12.57
C GLU A 50 -26.24 -33.86 13.07
N SER A 51 -26.07 -32.78 13.84
CA SER A 51 -27.18 -31.90 14.26
C SER A 51 -27.29 -30.64 13.42
N GLU A 52 -26.31 -30.39 12.56
CA GLU A 52 -26.12 -29.15 11.83
C GLU A 52 -25.95 -27.90 12.71
N PHE A 53 -25.72 -28.07 14.01
CA PHE A 53 -25.51 -26.95 14.93
C PHE A 53 -24.23 -26.19 14.58
N ILE A 54 -24.33 -24.85 14.56
CA ILE A 54 -23.22 -23.95 14.28
C ILE A 54 -23.03 -22.92 15.41
N HIS A 55 -21.78 -22.56 15.67
CA HIS A 55 -21.41 -21.44 16.54
C HIS A 55 -20.28 -20.63 15.91
N LEU A 56 -20.31 -19.31 16.12
CA LEU A 56 -19.24 -18.39 15.73
C LEU A 56 -18.70 -17.67 16.96
N GLU A 57 -17.38 -17.63 17.08
CA GLU A 57 -16.66 -16.88 18.11
C GLU A 57 -15.64 -15.94 17.45
N HIS A 58 -15.67 -14.65 17.77
CA HIS A 58 -14.61 -13.73 17.31
C HIS A 58 -13.28 -14.02 17.99
N LEU A 59 -12.19 -13.98 17.23
CA LEU A 59 -10.82 -14.18 17.73
C LEU A 59 -10.09 -12.86 17.89
N GLY A 60 -9.19 -12.77 18.87
CA GLY A 60 -8.34 -11.59 19.09
C GLY A 60 -9.00 -10.40 19.80
N GLY A 61 -10.21 -10.58 20.34
CA GLY A 61 -10.92 -9.56 21.10
C GLY A 61 -10.96 -9.85 22.60
N VAL A 62 -10.69 -8.84 23.42
CA VAL A 62 -11.06 -8.87 24.85
C VAL A 62 -12.57 -8.68 24.94
N PRO A 63 -13.32 -9.54 25.66
CA PRO A 63 -14.79 -9.45 25.76
C PRO A 63 -15.35 -8.10 26.22
N ASN A 64 -14.50 -7.22 26.79
CA ASN A 64 -14.84 -5.94 27.40
C ASN A 64 -13.96 -4.76 26.93
N GLY A 65 -13.15 -4.90 25.86
CA GLY A 65 -12.18 -3.89 25.46
C GLY A 65 -12.31 -3.44 24.02
N SER A 66 -11.99 -2.17 23.75
CA SER A 66 -11.79 -1.53 22.43
C SER A 66 -10.61 -2.12 21.66
N MET A 67 -10.32 -3.40 21.84
CA MET A 67 -9.23 -4.04 21.13
C MET A 67 -9.70 -4.31 19.72
N HIS A 68 -8.88 -3.89 18.78
CA HIS A 68 -9.29 -3.92 17.40
C HIS A 68 -9.12 -5.31 16.80
N SER A 69 -10.16 -5.82 16.14
CA SER A 69 -10.19 -7.17 15.54
C SER A 69 -9.05 -7.45 14.54
N TYR A 70 -8.40 -6.41 14.04
CA TYR A 70 -7.28 -6.47 13.12
C TYR A 70 -5.92 -6.67 13.79
N GLU A 71 -5.77 -6.64 15.11
CA GLU A 71 -4.49 -6.98 15.77
C GLU A 71 -4.17 -8.47 15.62
N TYR A 72 -5.19 -9.32 15.73
CA TYR A 72 -5.07 -10.75 15.52
C TYR A 72 -5.17 -11.11 14.04
N PHE A 73 -4.04 -11.46 13.45
CA PHE A 73 -3.93 -11.95 12.07
C PHE A 73 -2.86 -13.04 12.01
N PRO A 74 -3.20 -14.29 12.34
CA PRO A 74 -2.21 -15.36 12.39
C PRO A 74 -1.72 -15.73 10.99
N GLU A 75 -0.40 -15.76 10.83
CA GLU A 75 0.28 -16.20 9.61
C GLU A 75 0.71 -17.67 9.69
N SER A 76 0.75 -18.26 10.89
CA SER A 76 1.00 -19.70 11.10
C SER A 76 -0.03 -20.37 12.01
N ALA A 77 -0.08 -21.69 11.92
CA ALA A 77 -0.90 -22.53 12.79
C ALA A 77 -0.56 -22.34 14.29
N ASP A 78 0.74 -22.25 14.62
CA ASP A 78 1.21 -22.03 15.99
C ASP A 78 0.79 -20.66 16.54
N GLN A 79 0.78 -19.62 15.70
CA GLN A 79 0.26 -18.31 16.10
C GLN A 79 -1.25 -18.30 16.32
N ALA A 80 -1.98 -19.09 15.52
CA ALA A 80 -3.43 -19.16 15.62
C ALA A 80 -3.90 -19.92 16.87
N ALA A 81 -3.18 -20.98 17.22
CA ALA A 81 -3.60 -21.97 18.21
C ALA A 81 -3.96 -21.40 19.61
N PRO A 82 -3.20 -20.47 20.23
CA PRO A 82 -3.53 -19.95 21.56
C PRO A 82 -4.92 -19.31 21.63
N GLU A 83 -5.24 -18.41 20.69
CA GLU A 83 -6.54 -17.73 20.64
C GLU A 83 -7.68 -18.70 20.32
N VAL A 84 -7.43 -19.70 19.47
CA VAL A 84 -8.41 -20.74 19.13
C VAL A 84 -8.71 -21.63 20.33
N VAL A 85 -7.69 -22.04 21.09
CA VAL A 85 -7.85 -22.83 22.31
C VAL A 85 -8.63 -22.07 23.37
N ASN A 86 -8.30 -20.78 23.57
CA ASN A 86 -9.04 -19.91 24.47
C ASN A 86 -10.51 -19.77 24.02
N ALA A 87 -10.76 -19.57 22.73
CA ALA A 87 -12.11 -19.51 22.17
C ALA A 87 -12.88 -20.82 22.37
N LEU A 88 -12.30 -21.98 22.02
CA LEU A 88 -12.90 -23.30 22.22
C LEU A 88 -13.31 -23.53 23.68
N ILE A 89 -12.38 -23.32 24.62
CA ILE A 89 -12.62 -23.51 26.06
C ILE A 89 -13.77 -22.63 26.53
N ARG A 90 -13.79 -21.35 26.14
CA ARG A 90 -14.86 -20.41 26.48
C ARG A 90 -16.20 -20.83 25.90
N SER A 91 -16.26 -21.21 24.61
CA SER A 91 -17.52 -21.60 23.96
C SER A 91 -18.19 -22.77 24.67
N PHE A 92 -17.43 -23.82 25.03
CA PHE A 92 -17.98 -24.97 25.76
C PHE A 92 -18.28 -24.66 27.24
N ASN A 93 -17.45 -23.86 27.91
CA ASN A 93 -17.70 -23.44 29.31
C ASN A 93 -18.95 -22.56 29.47
N ASN A 94 -19.36 -21.89 28.39
CA ASN A 94 -20.52 -21.00 28.35
C ASN A 94 -21.72 -21.63 27.65
N GLY A 95 -21.61 -22.89 27.18
CA GLY A 95 -22.70 -23.60 26.51
C GLY A 95 -23.20 -22.91 25.24
N PHE A 96 -22.31 -22.20 24.54
CA PHE A 96 -22.66 -21.41 23.35
C PHE A 96 -23.73 -20.34 23.59
N ALA A 97 -23.91 -19.89 24.84
CA ALA A 97 -24.92 -18.90 25.18
C ALA A 97 -24.72 -17.60 24.37
N GLN A 98 -25.72 -17.23 23.58
CA GLN A 98 -25.78 -15.92 22.96
C GLN A 98 -26.17 -14.88 24.02
N LYS A 99 -25.40 -13.80 24.13
CA LYS A 99 -25.73 -12.68 25.03
C LYS A 99 -27.16 -12.21 24.75
N GLY A 100 -28.03 -12.28 25.76
CA GLY A 100 -29.40 -11.75 25.69
C GLY A 100 -30.50 -12.76 25.33
N ILE A 101 -30.18 -14.03 25.04
CA ILE A 101 -31.21 -15.07 24.86
C ILE A 101 -31.23 -15.96 26.11
N PRO A 102 -32.30 -15.92 26.93
CA PRO A 102 -32.44 -16.82 28.07
C PRO A 102 -32.68 -18.24 27.55
N THR A 103 -31.61 -19.01 27.42
CA THR A 103 -31.68 -20.46 27.17
C THR A 103 -31.86 -21.20 28.49
N GLN A 104 -32.80 -22.16 28.55
CA GLN A 104 -32.77 -23.19 29.59
C GLN A 104 -31.35 -23.74 29.65
N THR A 105 -30.68 -23.63 30.80
CA THR A 105 -29.26 -23.99 30.96
C THR A 105 -29.06 -25.44 30.52
N PRO A 106 -28.52 -25.69 29.31
CA PRO A 106 -28.29 -27.05 28.86
C PRO A 106 -27.18 -27.64 29.74
N GLU A 107 -27.22 -28.95 29.98
CA GLU A 107 -26.10 -29.64 30.63
C GLU A 107 -24.82 -29.37 29.83
N LEU A 108 -23.88 -28.62 30.40
CA LEU A 108 -22.62 -28.28 29.75
C LEU A 108 -21.77 -29.54 29.60
N ARG A 109 -21.30 -29.81 28.37
CA ARG A 109 -20.50 -30.99 28.05
C ARG A 109 -19.26 -30.59 27.27
N ALA A 110 -18.13 -31.23 27.60
CA ALA A 110 -16.94 -31.16 26.77
C ALA A 110 -17.16 -31.97 25.47
N PRO A 111 -16.51 -31.60 24.36
CA PRO A 111 -16.60 -32.38 23.12
C PRO A 111 -16.07 -33.81 23.35
N TRP A 112 -16.61 -34.77 22.60
CA TRP A 112 -16.00 -36.11 22.54
C TRP A 112 -14.76 -36.07 21.65
N SER A 113 -14.85 -35.44 20.48
CA SER A 113 -13.74 -35.31 19.55
C SER A 113 -13.81 -33.94 18.87
N LEU A 114 -12.64 -33.34 18.65
CA LEU A 114 -12.44 -32.11 17.90
C LEU A 114 -11.70 -32.44 16.61
N LYS A 115 -12.16 -31.89 15.50
CA LYS A 115 -11.58 -32.09 14.17
C LYS A 115 -11.46 -30.77 13.43
N THR A 116 -10.46 -30.65 12.56
CA THR A 116 -10.33 -29.51 11.64
C THR A 116 -9.86 -30.01 10.28
N GLU A 117 -9.92 -29.20 9.23
CA GLU A 117 -9.51 -29.64 7.89
C GLU A 117 -7.98 -29.61 7.71
N ASP A 118 -7.30 -28.63 8.31
CA ASP A 118 -5.87 -28.40 8.15
C ASP A 118 -5.05 -29.22 9.15
N LYS A 119 -4.10 -30.01 8.65
CA LYS A 119 -3.28 -30.92 9.46
C LYS A 119 -2.31 -30.18 10.37
N ASN A 120 -1.66 -29.14 9.87
CA ASN A 120 -0.68 -28.36 10.64
C ASN A 120 -1.40 -27.64 11.79
N PHE A 121 -2.57 -27.09 11.49
CA PHE A 121 -3.45 -26.45 12.46
C PHE A 121 -3.98 -27.43 13.51
N ALA A 122 -4.40 -28.63 13.10
CA ALA A 122 -4.78 -29.69 14.03
C ALA A 122 -3.67 -30.00 15.05
N VAL A 123 -2.43 -30.15 14.56
CA VAL A 123 -1.25 -30.41 15.41
C VAL A 123 -0.98 -29.24 16.35
N ALA A 124 -0.96 -28.00 15.85
CA ALA A 124 -0.70 -26.81 16.65
C ALA A 124 -1.74 -26.62 17.76
N VAL A 125 -3.03 -26.75 17.45
CA VAL A 125 -4.12 -26.67 18.43
C VAL A 125 -4.02 -27.80 19.45
N GLY A 126 -3.73 -29.03 19.02
CA GLY A 126 -3.53 -30.17 19.92
C GLY A 126 -2.38 -29.97 20.91
N LYS A 127 -1.24 -29.46 20.44
CA LYS A 127 -0.08 -29.09 21.25
C LYS A 127 -0.43 -27.98 22.25
N GLU A 128 -1.17 -26.97 21.81
CA GLU A 128 -1.57 -25.85 22.64
C GLU A 128 -2.57 -26.25 23.74
N LEU A 129 -3.55 -27.11 23.41
CA LEU A 129 -4.45 -27.72 24.40
C LEU A 129 -3.67 -28.48 25.48
N ALA A 130 -2.67 -29.27 25.07
CA ALA A 130 -1.80 -29.97 26.01
C ALA A 130 -1.00 -28.99 26.89
N ARG A 131 -0.45 -27.92 26.29
CA ARG A 131 0.33 -26.88 26.98
C ARG A 131 -0.48 -26.19 28.08
N VAL A 132 -1.74 -25.86 27.82
CA VAL A 132 -2.60 -25.18 28.80
C VAL A 132 -3.21 -26.12 29.85
N GLY A 133 -3.01 -27.44 29.71
CA GLY A 133 -3.45 -28.45 30.68
C GLY A 133 -4.83 -29.04 30.41
N VAL A 134 -5.31 -29.04 29.17
CA VAL A 134 -6.53 -29.76 28.78
C VAL A 134 -6.29 -31.27 28.80
N THR A 135 -7.33 -32.04 29.09
CA THR A 135 -7.28 -33.51 29.15
C THR A 135 -6.69 -34.11 27.87
N ARG A 136 -5.74 -35.06 28.02
CA ARG A 136 -4.98 -35.68 26.90
C ARG A 136 -5.85 -36.21 25.77
N ALA A 137 -7.04 -36.73 26.08
CA ALA A 137 -7.99 -37.26 25.09
C ALA A 137 -8.49 -36.21 24.08
N LEU A 138 -8.43 -34.91 24.42
CA LEU A 138 -8.81 -33.80 23.53
C LEU A 138 -7.61 -33.11 22.88
N CYS A 139 -6.38 -33.45 23.29
CA CYS A 139 -5.16 -32.89 22.70
C CYS A 139 -4.82 -33.55 21.36
N THR A 140 -5.51 -34.62 20.97
CA THR A 140 -5.37 -35.26 19.66
C THR A 140 -6.49 -34.78 18.76
N ILE A 141 -6.17 -33.83 17.87
CA ILE A 141 -7.11 -33.27 16.89
C ILE A 141 -6.98 -34.04 15.58
N GLU A 142 -8.09 -34.56 15.08
CA GLU A 142 -8.11 -35.34 13.83
C GLU A 142 -8.43 -34.47 12.62
N SER A 143 -8.01 -34.91 11.43
CA SER A 143 -8.47 -34.30 10.18
C SER A 143 -9.94 -34.63 9.91
N SER A 144 -10.69 -33.62 9.52
CA SER A 144 -12.09 -33.76 9.15
C SER A 144 -12.22 -34.46 7.79
N PRO A 145 -13.13 -35.43 7.62
CA PRO A 145 -13.43 -36.00 6.32
C PRO A 145 -13.97 -34.93 5.36
N LYS A 146 -13.68 -35.05 4.05
CA LYS A 146 -14.14 -34.10 3.01
C LYS A 146 -15.66 -33.84 3.02
N ARG A 147 -16.47 -34.85 3.40
CA ARG A 147 -17.93 -34.68 3.53
C ARG A 147 -18.31 -33.68 4.62
N VAL A 148 -17.57 -33.68 5.74
CA VAL A 148 -17.81 -32.81 6.89
C VAL A 148 -17.36 -31.39 6.56
N THR A 149 -16.19 -31.23 5.93
CA THR A 149 -15.70 -29.90 5.53
C THR A 149 -16.63 -29.25 4.50
N LYS A 150 -17.13 -30.01 3.52
CA LYS A 150 -18.13 -29.51 2.57
C LYS A 150 -19.42 -29.07 3.28
N ALA A 151 -19.93 -29.87 4.22
CA ALA A 151 -21.12 -29.51 5.00
C ALA A 151 -20.90 -28.25 5.85
N ALA A 152 -19.74 -28.15 6.51
CA ALA A 152 -19.32 -26.97 7.27
C ALA A 152 -19.29 -25.71 6.39
N THR A 153 -18.71 -25.80 5.18
CA THR A 153 -18.70 -24.70 4.21
C THR A 153 -20.10 -24.27 3.80
N MET A 154 -21.00 -25.21 3.50
CA MET A 154 -22.39 -24.87 3.13
C MET A 154 -23.13 -24.18 4.28
N LYS A 155 -23.00 -24.69 5.51
CA LYS A 155 -23.64 -24.06 6.68
C LYS A 155 -23.08 -22.70 7.02
N PHE A 156 -21.77 -22.52 6.86
CA PHE A 156 -21.18 -21.20 6.97
C PHE A 156 -21.68 -20.25 5.88
N MET A 157 -21.90 -20.72 4.64
CA MET A 157 -22.47 -19.90 3.58
C MET A 157 -23.87 -19.39 3.95
N GLU A 158 -24.75 -20.26 4.43
CA GLU A 158 -26.10 -19.91 4.90
C GLU A 158 -26.04 -18.82 6.00
N LEU A 159 -25.13 -19.01 6.96
CA LEU A 159 -24.91 -18.06 8.04
C LEU A 159 -24.32 -16.73 7.54
N PHE A 160 -23.33 -16.79 6.63
CA PHE A 160 -22.66 -15.61 6.11
C PHE A 160 -23.62 -14.72 5.32
N VAL A 161 -24.51 -15.29 4.51
CA VAL A 161 -25.58 -14.52 3.83
C VAL A 161 -26.43 -13.77 4.85
N THR A 162 -26.74 -14.40 5.98
CA THR A 162 -27.51 -13.76 7.07
C THR A 162 -26.74 -12.61 7.70
N ILE A 163 -25.46 -12.81 8.04
CA ILE A 163 -24.61 -11.76 8.64
C ILE A 163 -24.35 -10.61 7.66
N ALA A 164 -24.26 -10.91 6.36
CA ALA A 164 -24.05 -9.93 5.30
C ALA A 164 -25.32 -9.11 4.95
N GLY A 165 -26.41 -9.24 5.70
CA GLY A 165 -27.63 -8.46 5.49
C GLY A 165 -28.69 -9.15 4.62
N GLY A 166 -28.61 -10.47 4.45
CA GLY A 166 -29.76 -11.31 4.11
C GLY A 166 -30.25 -11.27 2.66
N LEU A 167 -29.53 -10.63 1.72
CA LEU A 167 -29.86 -10.73 0.29
C LEU A 167 -29.17 -11.98 -0.29
N PRO A 168 -29.93 -13.04 -0.69
CA PRO A 168 -29.36 -14.25 -1.30
C PRO A 168 -28.60 -13.97 -2.60
N SER A 169 -28.81 -12.79 -3.18
CA SER A 169 -28.17 -12.30 -4.39
C SER A 169 -26.93 -11.46 -4.15
N SER A 170 -26.50 -11.21 -2.90
CA SER A 170 -25.28 -10.45 -2.65
C SER A 170 -24.06 -11.27 -3.09
N PRO A 171 -23.30 -10.80 -4.10
CA PRO A 171 -22.15 -11.49 -4.65
C PRO A 171 -20.89 -11.30 -3.79
N LEU A 172 -21.04 -11.02 -2.49
CA LEU A 172 -19.90 -10.96 -1.59
C LEU A 172 -19.21 -12.32 -1.54
N GLN A 173 -17.90 -12.30 -1.78
CA GLN A 173 -17.10 -13.52 -1.78
C GLN A 173 -17.11 -14.15 -0.39
N MET A 174 -17.66 -15.34 -0.28
CA MET A 174 -17.70 -16.08 0.98
C MET A 174 -16.27 -16.29 1.54
N PRO A 175 -16.03 -16.00 2.83
CA PRO A 175 -14.80 -16.38 3.51
C PRO A 175 -14.52 -17.88 3.45
N ASN A 176 -13.36 -18.25 2.92
CA ASN A 176 -12.84 -19.61 2.98
C ASN A 176 -12.26 -19.90 4.36
N SER A 177 -12.24 -21.19 4.72
CA SER A 177 -11.41 -21.67 5.81
C SER A 177 -9.94 -21.38 5.53
N ILE A 178 -9.21 -21.01 6.58
CA ILE A 178 -7.80 -20.64 6.51
C ILE A 178 -6.94 -21.90 6.63
N ALA A 179 -6.24 -22.23 5.56
CA ALA A 179 -5.15 -23.20 5.57
C ALA A 179 -3.81 -22.52 5.95
N PHE A 180 -3.01 -23.19 6.77
CA PHE A 180 -1.67 -22.78 7.21
C PHE A 180 -0.59 -23.69 6.58
N ASP A 181 -0.82 -24.07 5.33
CA ASP A 181 0.02 -24.95 4.52
C ASP A 181 1.09 -24.21 3.69
N TYR A 182 1.22 -22.91 3.89
CA TYR A 182 2.18 -22.06 3.19
C TYR A 182 3.06 -21.32 4.18
N ASN A 183 4.29 -21.04 3.76
CA ASN A 183 5.25 -20.30 4.57
C ASN A 183 5.31 -18.85 4.08
N ALA A 184 4.53 -17.96 4.71
CA ALA A 184 4.57 -16.52 4.44
C ALA A 184 5.97 -15.89 4.67
N LEU A 185 6.85 -16.56 5.43
CA LEU A 185 8.21 -16.11 5.74
C LEU A 185 9.27 -16.65 4.76
N ALA A 186 8.96 -17.68 3.97
CA ALA A 186 9.97 -18.33 3.11
C ALA A 186 10.44 -17.46 1.93
N ARG A 187 9.72 -16.39 1.62
CA ARG A 187 9.95 -15.57 0.43
C ARG A 187 10.03 -14.09 0.78
N ALA A 188 10.95 -13.77 1.67
CA ALA A 188 11.56 -12.46 1.59
C ALA A 188 12.12 -12.32 0.16
N PRO A 189 11.72 -11.31 -0.67
CA PRO A 189 12.44 -11.02 -1.90
C PRO A 189 13.92 -11.10 -1.61
N GLU A 190 14.62 -11.98 -2.33
CA GLU A 190 16.07 -12.00 -2.40
C GLU A 190 16.45 -10.65 -3.00
N TYR A 191 16.55 -9.64 -2.15
CA TYR A 191 17.31 -8.46 -2.50
C TYR A 191 18.74 -8.96 -2.63
N ASP A 192 19.34 -8.70 -3.79
CA ASP A 192 20.74 -9.03 -4.07
C ASP A 192 21.55 -8.74 -2.81
N ASP A 193 22.14 -9.79 -2.22
CA ASP A 193 22.85 -9.69 -0.94
C ASP A 193 23.88 -8.57 -1.09
N PRO A 194 23.70 -7.42 -0.40
CA PRO A 194 24.53 -6.26 -0.60
C PRO A 194 25.97 -6.48 -0.12
N SER A 195 26.25 -7.65 0.47
CA SER A 195 27.55 -8.04 1.03
C SER A 195 28.69 -8.09 -0.01
N ASN A 196 28.39 -8.13 -1.32
CA ASN A 196 29.41 -8.24 -2.37
C ASN A 196 29.88 -6.90 -3.00
N ASP A 197 29.17 -5.78 -2.82
CA ASP A 197 29.35 -4.59 -3.71
C ASP A 197 29.86 -3.29 -3.03
N GLY A 198 30.38 -3.34 -1.79
CA GLY A 198 31.06 -2.18 -1.17
C GLY A 198 30.17 -0.95 -0.90
N GLU A 199 30.71 0.27 -0.99
CA GLU A 199 29.99 1.54 -0.69
C GLU A 199 28.73 1.77 -1.55
N LEU A 200 28.69 1.23 -2.77
CA LEU A 200 27.51 1.29 -3.64
C LEU A 200 26.31 0.57 -3.02
N SER A 201 26.55 -0.42 -2.18
CA SER A 201 25.50 -1.16 -1.47
C SER A 201 24.82 -0.31 -0.37
N GLU A 202 25.54 0.60 0.30
CA GLU A 202 24.93 1.46 1.34
C GLU A 202 23.96 2.49 0.76
N ILE A 203 24.39 3.21 -0.29
CA ILE A 203 23.52 4.18 -0.98
C ILE A 203 22.28 3.49 -1.55
N ASN A 204 22.43 2.30 -2.15
CA ASN A 204 21.29 1.54 -2.66
C ASN A 204 20.28 1.18 -1.55
N ARG A 205 20.75 0.80 -0.35
CA ARG A 205 19.88 0.51 0.80
C ARG A 205 19.11 1.75 1.27
N VAL A 206 19.77 2.91 1.33
CA VAL A 206 19.12 4.18 1.67
C VAL A 206 18.04 4.51 0.64
N LEU A 207 18.35 4.39 -0.65
CA LEU A 207 17.40 4.68 -1.72
C LEU A 207 16.20 3.71 -1.71
N GLN A 208 16.42 2.43 -1.43
CA GLN A 208 15.36 1.45 -1.26
C GLN A 208 14.44 1.83 -0.10
N TYR A 209 15.02 2.25 1.04
CA TYR A 209 14.27 2.73 2.20
C TYR A 209 13.43 3.97 1.88
N VAL A 210 14.05 5.00 1.29
CA VAL A 210 13.38 6.25 0.89
C VAL A 210 12.23 5.95 -0.07
N ARG A 211 12.47 5.11 -1.08
CA ARG A 211 11.45 4.72 -2.06
C ARG A 211 10.30 3.95 -1.41
N PHE A 212 10.61 3.04 -0.51
CA PHE A 212 9.61 2.27 0.20
C PHE A 212 8.68 3.18 1.00
N LEU A 213 9.24 4.09 1.80
CA LEU A 213 8.46 5.06 2.56
C LEU A 213 7.69 6.03 1.67
N ASP A 214 8.33 6.57 0.63
CA ASP A 214 7.70 7.54 -0.26
C ASP A 214 6.51 6.93 -1.00
N SER A 215 6.66 5.70 -1.51
CA SER A 215 5.58 4.97 -2.18
C SER A 215 4.35 4.77 -1.28
N CYS A 216 4.56 4.61 0.03
CA CYS A 216 3.50 4.42 1.01
C CYS A 216 2.98 5.73 1.61
N SER A 217 3.61 6.87 1.32
CA SER A 217 3.24 8.16 1.91
C SER A 217 2.22 8.90 1.03
N PRO A 218 1.31 9.70 1.62
CA PRO A 218 0.43 10.56 0.84
C PRO A 218 1.21 11.66 0.10
N TYR A 219 0.77 12.00 -1.12
CA TYR A 219 1.28 13.18 -1.85
C TYR A 219 0.72 14.47 -1.25
N THR A 220 1.47 15.07 -0.33
CA THR A 220 1.13 16.39 0.21
C THR A 220 1.39 17.49 -0.82
N LYS A 221 0.85 18.68 -0.57
CA LYS A 221 1.06 19.83 -1.45
C LYS A 221 2.55 20.19 -1.57
N GLU A 222 3.28 20.08 -0.45
CA GLU A 222 4.71 20.36 -0.35
C GLU A 222 5.54 19.42 -1.22
N LYS A 223 5.18 18.13 -1.28
CA LYS A 223 5.83 17.16 -2.17
C LYS A 223 5.64 17.50 -3.65
N LEU A 224 4.47 18.06 -4.00
CA LEU A 224 4.17 18.43 -5.38
C LEU A 224 4.82 19.75 -5.81
N ASP A 225 5.12 20.67 -4.89
CA ASP A 225 5.59 22.04 -5.20
C ASP A 225 7.02 22.14 -5.77
N GLY A 226 7.59 21.03 -6.26
CA GLY A 226 8.69 21.04 -7.22
C GLY A 226 10.10 21.22 -6.63
N ALA A 227 10.20 21.46 -5.33
CA ALA A 227 11.48 21.36 -4.59
C ALA A 227 11.90 19.89 -4.36
N TRP A 228 11.29 18.93 -5.06
CA TRP A 228 11.49 17.50 -4.86
C TRP A 228 12.96 17.08 -4.91
N HIS A 229 13.76 17.62 -5.84
CA HIS A 229 15.18 17.26 -5.92
C HIS A 229 15.98 17.74 -4.69
N LEU A 230 15.72 18.95 -4.20
CA LEU A 230 16.33 19.48 -2.98
C LEU A 230 15.86 18.71 -1.75
N GLN A 231 14.55 18.42 -1.68
CA GLN A 231 13.96 17.60 -0.64
C GLN A 231 14.49 16.16 -0.69
N MET A 232 14.76 15.60 -1.86
CA MET A 232 15.27 14.24 -2.03
C MET A 232 16.68 14.12 -1.47
N ALA A 233 17.59 15.06 -1.80
CA ALA A 233 18.93 15.07 -1.23
C ALA A 233 18.90 15.18 0.31
N GLN A 234 18.03 16.06 0.85
CA GLN A 234 17.81 16.17 2.28
C GLN A 234 17.19 14.88 2.88
N THR A 235 16.25 14.25 2.18
CA THR A 235 15.59 13.01 2.59
C THR A 235 16.58 11.85 2.63
N ILE A 236 17.48 11.76 1.64
CA ILE A 236 18.55 10.76 1.60
C ILE A 236 19.49 10.97 2.78
N GLN A 237 19.97 12.20 3.00
CA GLN A 237 20.85 12.52 4.13
C GLN A 237 20.18 12.25 5.49
N GLN A 238 18.91 12.61 5.65
CA GLN A 238 18.14 12.31 6.85
C GLN A 238 17.96 10.80 7.04
N SER A 239 17.70 10.06 5.96
CA SER A 239 17.55 8.62 5.99
C SER A 239 18.85 7.90 6.31
N GLU A 240 19.99 8.37 5.80
CA GLU A 240 21.32 7.90 6.20
C GLU A 240 21.54 8.09 7.70
N GLN A 241 21.22 9.27 8.22
CA GLN A 241 21.39 9.55 9.64
C GLN A 241 20.44 8.70 10.49
N MET A 242 19.19 8.52 10.06
CA MET A 242 18.24 7.63 10.73
C MET A 242 18.78 6.21 10.74
N LEU A 243 19.21 5.66 9.61
CA LEU A 243 19.68 4.27 9.49
C LEU A 243 20.90 3.96 10.37
N LYS A 244 21.64 4.98 10.83
CA LYS A 244 22.71 4.84 11.82
C LYS A 244 22.19 4.69 13.26
N THR A 245 20.99 5.17 13.56
CA THR A 245 20.35 4.97 14.88
C THR A 245 20.02 3.49 15.07
N PRO A 246 20.42 2.86 16.20
CA PRO A 246 20.06 1.48 16.52
C PRO A 246 18.56 1.24 16.56
N ILE A 247 18.12 0.03 16.20
CA ILE A 247 16.70 -0.32 16.14
C ILE A 247 16.04 -0.25 17.53
N GLU A 248 16.78 -0.59 18.59
CA GLU A 248 16.33 -0.57 19.98
C GLU A 248 15.99 0.86 20.44
N GLU A 249 16.82 1.83 20.07
CA GLU A 249 16.59 3.24 20.40
C GLU A 249 15.34 3.78 19.71
N LEU A 250 15.07 3.36 18.47
CA LEU A 250 13.84 3.75 17.77
C LEU A 250 12.59 3.14 18.39
N ILE A 251 12.68 1.91 18.91
CA ILE A 251 11.59 1.28 19.64
C ILE A 251 11.28 2.09 20.91
N GLU A 252 12.31 2.45 21.68
CA GLU A 252 12.18 3.29 22.87
C GLU A 252 11.54 4.66 22.53
N GLN A 253 12.04 5.35 21.50
CA GLN A 253 11.45 6.61 21.03
C GLN A 253 9.96 6.44 20.66
N GLY A 254 9.59 5.33 20.02
CA GLY A 254 8.21 5.00 19.69
C GLY A 254 7.34 4.85 20.94
N GLU A 255 7.85 4.15 21.95
CA GLU A 255 7.19 3.95 23.24
C GLU A 255 7.08 5.25 24.06
N GLU A 256 8.02 6.18 23.89
CA GLU A 256 7.99 7.55 24.44
C GLU A 256 7.03 8.50 23.69
N GLY A 257 6.43 8.05 22.59
CA GLY A 257 5.40 8.79 21.84
C GLY A 257 5.85 9.36 20.50
N ASN A 258 7.08 9.10 20.04
CA ASN A 258 7.50 9.41 18.68
C ASN A 258 6.95 8.36 17.68
N ILE A 259 5.72 8.55 17.23
CA ILE A 259 5.01 7.54 16.41
C ILE A 259 5.67 7.31 15.05
N SER A 260 6.42 8.29 14.54
CA SER A 260 7.19 8.10 13.31
C SER A 260 8.32 7.06 13.46
N ALA A 261 8.83 6.85 14.69
CA ALA A 261 9.82 5.83 14.96
C ALA A 261 9.26 4.41 14.76
N PHE A 262 7.96 4.18 15.01
CA PHE A 262 7.33 2.90 14.69
C PHE A 262 7.22 2.64 13.17
N ILE A 263 7.02 3.69 12.36
CA ILE A 263 7.06 3.57 10.89
C ILE A 263 8.47 3.17 10.43
N ASP A 264 9.49 3.81 10.98
CA ASP A 264 10.89 3.49 10.67
C ASP A 264 11.24 2.06 11.11
N CYS A 265 10.91 1.67 12.35
CA CYS A 265 11.08 0.31 12.84
C CYS A 265 10.42 -0.70 11.89
N ALA A 266 9.17 -0.46 11.50
CA ALA A 266 8.46 -1.31 10.57
C ALA A 266 9.14 -1.43 9.21
N ALA A 267 9.60 -0.31 8.64
CA ALA A 267 10.32 -0.29 7.37
C ALA A 267 11.65 -1.05 7.44
N ARG A 268 12.38 -0.94 8.55
CA ARG A 268 13.63 -1.67 8.77
C ARG A 268 13.42 -3.16 8.92
N TYR A 269 12.44 -3.59 9.72
CA TYR A 269 12.07 -5.00 9.81
C TYR A 269 11.54 -5.56 8.50
N TYR A 270 10.95 -4.71 7.65
CA TYR A 270 10.50 -5.10 6.33
C TYR A 270 11.66 -5.34 5.35
N LEU A 271 12.63 -4.42 5.35
CA LEU A 271 13.74 -4.38 4.38
C LEU A 271 15.02 -5.09 4.88
N GLY A 272 15.11 -5.43 6.17
CA GLY A 272 16.34 -5.97 6.78
C GLY A 272 17.44 -4.90 6.93
N LEU A 273 17.07 -3.68 7.32
CA LEU A 273 18.00 -2.55 7.44
C LEU A 273 18.38 -2.31 8.90
N GLY A 274 19.60 -2.67 9.28
CA GLY A 274 20.08 -2.59 10.66
C GLY A 274 19.47 -3.63 11.61
N CYS A 275 18.63 -4.54 11.11
CA CYS A 275 18.05 -5.65 11.85
C CYS A 275 17.79 -6.87 10.95
N VAL A 276 17.53 -8.02 11.56
CA VAL A 276 17.06 -9.20 10.82
C VAL A 276 15.63 -8.93 10.34
N ARG A 277 15.37 -9.21 9.06
CA ARG A 277 14.04 -9.07 8.48
C ARG A 277 13.03 -9.91 9.29
N ASP A 278 11.97 -9.26 9.76
CA ASP A 278 10.92 -9.91 10.54
C ASP A 278 9.56 -9.33 10.15
N ARG A 279 8.80 -10.15 9.41
CA ARG A 279 7.47 -9.79 8.90
C ARG A 279 6.46 -9.54 10.02
N GLN A 280 6.59 -10.24 11.15
CA GLN A 280 5.66 -10.16 12.28
C GLN A 280 5.94 -8.90 13.09
N LEU A 281 7.20 -8.61 13.39
CA LEU A 281 7.61 -7.37 14.05
C LEU A 281 7.29 -6.16 13.17
N CYS A 282 7.53 -6.24 11.85
CA CYS A 282 7.09 -5.21 10.91
C CYS A 282 5.60 -4.89 11.08
N ARG A 283 4.74 -5.91 11.01
CA ARG A 283 3.29 -5.72 11.19
C ARG A 283 2.93 -5.18 12.57
N LYS A 284 3.58 -5.65 13.65
CA LYS A 284 3.37 -5.17 15.01
C LYS A 284 3.58 -3.65 15.08
N TYR A 285 4.72 -3.16 14.59
CA TYR A 285 5.03 -1.73 14.62
C TYR A 285 4.14 -0.91 13.68
N LEU A 286 3.73 -1.46 12.53
CA LEU A 286 2.73 -0.81 11.66
C LEU A 286 1.38 -0.64 12.36
N LEU A 287 0.90 -1.65 13.08
CA LEU A 287 -0.34 -1.55 13.84
C LEU A 287 -0.22 -0.54 14.99
N GLN A 288 0.91 -0.52 15.69
CA GLN A 288 1.18 0.48 16.71
C GLN A 288 1.12 1.89 16.08
N ALA A 289 1.77 2.14 14.95
CA ALA A 289 1.72 3.43 14.27
C ALA A 289 0.31 3.80 13.76
N ALA A 290 -0.41 2.85 13.16
CA ALA A 290 -1.73 3.08 12.57
C ALA A 290 -2.80 3.44 13.60
N PHE A 291 -2.74 2.80 14.77
CA PHE A 291 -3.78 2.90 15.79
C PHE A 291 -3.35 3.70 17.02
N HIS A 292 -2.11 4.20 17.09
CA HIS A 292 -1.67 5.02 18.22
C HIS A 292 -2.58 6.26 18.40
N PRO A 293 -3.04 6.58 19.63
CA PRO A 293 -3.91 7.73 19.88
C PRO A 293 -3.31 9.07 19.41
N LEU A 294 -2.00 9.24 19.55
CA LEU A 294 -1.28 10.46 19.17
C LEU A 294 -0.85 10.52 17.69
N ALA A 295 -1.14 9.49 16.89
CA ALA A 295 -0.73 9.48 15.47
C ALA A 295 -1.50 10.53 14.66
N HIS A 296 -0.77 11.36 13.91
CA HIS A 296 -1.33 12.26 12.91
C HIS A 296 -1.83 11.50 11.67
N ASP A 297 -2.73 12.11 10.90
CA ASP A 297 -3.35 11.49 9.72
C ASP A 297 -2.31 11.04 8.67
N ALA A 298 -1.24 11.80 8.44
CA ALA A 298 -0.17 11.39 7.52
C ALA A 298 0.53 10.10 7.97
N THR A 299 0.83 9.97 9.26
CA THR A 299 1.44 8.77 9.85
C THR A 299 0.49 7.57 9.76
N ARG A 300 -0.80 7.76 10.09
CA ARG A 300 -1.82 6.71 9.98
C ARG A 300 -2.00 6.25 8.54
N ALA A 301 -2.10 7.20 7.60
CA ALA A 301 -2.19 6.92 6.17
C ALA A 301 -1.01 6.09 5.68
N THR A 302 0.20 6.48 6.08
CA THR A 302 1.45 5.79 5.73
C THR A 302 1.50 4.38 6.31
N ALA A 303 1.19 4.22 7.61
CA ALA A 303 1.14 2.91 8.27
C ALA A 303 0.17 1.95 7.55
N HIS A 304 -1.04 2.42 7.26
CA HIS A 304 -2.05 1.61 6.56
C HIS A 304 -1.66 1.25 5.12
N ALA A 305 -1.01 2.15 4.40
CA ALA A 305 -0.47 1.85 3.08
C ALA A 305 0.65 0.82 3.12
N MET A 306 1.54 0.88 4.12
CA MET A 306 2.55 -0.14 4.36
C MET A 306 1.92 -1.49 4.72
N ILE A 307 0.84 -1.52 5.50
CA ILE A 307 0.10 -2.78 5.78
C ILE A 307 -0.53 -3.34 4.49
N THR A 308 -1.06 -2.49 3.63
CA THR A 308 -1.59 -2.89 2.31
C THR A 308 -0.51 -3.59 1.50
N ARG A 309 0.69 -3.01 1.44
CA ARG A 309 1.85 -3.62 0.77
C ARG A 309 2.30 -4.92 1.44
N TRP A 310 2.37 -4.93 2.76
CA TRP A 310 2.65 -6.12 3.57
C TRP A 310 1.68 -7.27 3.22
N CYS A 311 0.39 -6.99 3.06
CA CYS A 311 -0.60 -7.99 2.64
C CYS A 311 -0.33 -8.55 1.24
N HIS A 312 0.14 -7.71 0.30
CA HIS A 312 0.37 -8.10 -1.09
C HIS A 312 1.63 -8.96 -1.26
N GLU A 313 2.64 -8.77 -0.41
CA GLU A 313 3.88 -9.58 -0.43
C GLU A 313 3.75 -10.91 0.34
N ALA A 314 2.55 -11.33 0.75
CA ALA A 314 2.37 -12.58 1.46
C ALA A 314 2.47 -13.84 0.58
N THR A 315 2.32 -13.71 -0.76
CA THR A 315 2.25 -14.84 -1.70
C THR A 315 2.68 -14.46 -3.12
N ASP A 316 3.38 -15.34 -3.83
CA ASP A 316 3.88 -15.07 -5.19
C ASP A 316 2.89 -15.39 -6.32
N GLU A 317 1.95 -16.31 -6.09
CA GLU A 317 1.05 -16.78 -7.16
C GLU A 317 -0.23 -15.94 -7.21
N ALA A 318 -0.99 -15.98 -6.12
CA ALA A 318 -2.28 -15.32 -5.99
C ALA A 318 -2.50 -14.91 -4.54
N ILE A 319 -2.84 -13.63 -4.34
CA ILE A 319 -3.18 -13.10 -3.03
C ILE A 319 -4.36 -13.87 -2.45
N ARG A 320 -4.14 -14.55 -1.31
CA ARG A 320 -5.23 -15.27 -0.65
C ARG A 320 -6.33 -14.28 -0.23
N THR A 321 -7.58 -14.73 -0.32
CA THR A 321 -8.78 -13.92 -0.06
C THR A 321 -8.70 -13.11 1.24
N ARG A 322 -8.18 -13.69 2.33
CA ARG A 322 -8.03 -12.97 3.62
C ARG A 322 -7.08 -11.77 3.55
N TYR A 323 -5.94 -11.90 2.84
CA TYR A 323 -4.98 -10.81 2.67
C TYR A 323 -5.53 -9.76 1.72
N LEU A 324 -6.25 -10.18 0.69
CA LEU A 324 -6.92 -9.28 -0.25
C LEU A 324 -7.91 -8.35 0.45
N TYR A 325 -8.80 -8.91 1.26
CA TYR A 325 -9.79 -8.10 1.96
C TYR A 325 -9.21 -7.30 3.12
N ALA A 326 -8.21 -7.83 3.84
CA ALA A 326 -7.47 -7.05 4.83
C ALA A 326 -6.74 -5.86 4.17
N SER A 327 -6.14 -6.09 3.00
CA SER A 327 -5.51 -5.06 2.18
C SER A 327 -6.52 -3.98 1.76
N LEU A 328 -7.70 -4.37 1.27
CA LEU A 328 -8.78 -3.43 0.92
C LEU A 328 -9.24 -2.58 2.12
N HIS A 329 -9.40 -3.19 3.29
CA HIS A 329 -9.74 -2.48 4.53
C HIS A 329 -8.66 -1.43 4.87
N HIS A 330 -7.40 -1.84 4.93
CA HIS A 330 -6.31 -0.93 5.24
C HIS A 330 -6.12 0.14 4.16
N ALA A 331 -6.28 -0.18 2.88
CA ALA A 331 -6.27 0.80 1.80
C ALA A 331 -7.40 1.85 1.96
N CYS A 332 -8.59 1.41 2.37
CA CYS A 332 -9.72 2.30 2.62
C CYS A 332 -9.40 3.29 3.75
N LEU A 333 -8.83 2.79 4.86
CA LEU A 333 -8.36 3.63 5.97
C LEU A 333 -7.21 4.55 5.54
N ALA A 334 -6.25 4.05 4.77
CA ALA A 334 -5.11 4.81 4.27
C ALA A 334 -5.57 6.01 3.45
N VAL A 335 -6.47 5.78 2.49
CA VAL A 335 -7.07 6.83 1.66
C VAL A 335 -7.89 7.81 2.51
N LYS A 336 -8.66 7.30 3.48
CA LYS A 336 -9.47 8.15 4.36
C LYS A 336 -8.60 9.14 5.15
N PHE A 337 -7.52 8.69 5.77
CA PHE A 337 -6.58 9.57 6.48
C PHE A 337 -5.78 10.46 5.52
N ALA A 338 -5.38 9.94 4.35
CA ALA A 338 -4.65 10.73 3.36
C ALA A 338 -5.43 11.96 2.88
N ARG A 339 -6.76 11.95 2.87
CA ARG A 339 -7.55 13.08 2.36
C ARG A 339 -7.36 14.40 3.09
N SER A 340 -7.04 14.39 4.37
CA SER A 340 -6.82 15.62 5.14
C SER A 340 -5.46 16.26 4.86
N VAL A 341 -4.51 15.49 4.31
CA VAL A 341 -3.11 15.91 4.11
C VAL A 341 -2.66 15.91 2.65
N ALA A 342 -3.30 15.12 1.79
CA ALA A 342 -2.97 14.99 0.38
C ALA A 342 -3.50 16.18 -0.42
N ALA A 343 -2.77 16.55 -1.47
CA ALA A 343 -3.25 17.55 -2.41
C ALA A 343 -4.53 17.06 -3.13
N PRO A 344 -5.43 17.96 -3.54
CA PRO A 344 -6.64 17.59 -4.26
C PRO A 344 -6.36 16.71 -5.47
N GLY A 345 -7.14 15.64 -5.61
CA GLY A 345 -7.01 14.66 -6.69
C GLY A 345 -5.74 13.81 -6.60
N HIS A 346 -4.98 13.85 -5.51
CA HIS A 346 -3.85 12.97 -5.23
C HIS A 346 -4.20 12.00 -4.09
N SER A 347 -3.48 10.87 -4.05
CA SER A 347 -3.65 9.85 -3.04
C SER A 347 -2.28 9.24 -2.69
N ILE A 348 -2.27 8.02 -2.17
CA ILE A 348 -1.05 7.29 -1.84
C ILE A 348 -0.64 6.43 -3.06
N PRO A 349 0.60 6.57 -3.58
CA PRO A 349 1.07 5.83 -4.76
C PRO A 349 0.87 4.32 -4.62
N GLN A 350 1.27 3.75 -3.48
CA GLN A 350 1.20 2.32 -3.21
C GLN A 350 -0.23 1.79 -3.34
N ILE A 351 -1.24 2.55 -2.89
CA ILE A 351 -2.65 2.12 -2.99
C ILE A 351 -3.10 2.14 -4.45
N LEU A 352 -2.76 3.20 -5.19
CA LEU A 352 -3.12 3.32 -6.60
C LEU A 352 -2.49 2.20 -7.41
N PHE A 353 -1.19 1.97 -7.23
CA PHE A 353 -0.45 0.90 -7.91
C PHE A 353 -1.02 -0.49 -7.58
N ALA A 354 -1.20 -0.78 -6.30
CA ALA A 354 -1.71 -2.06 -5.82
C ALA A 354 -3.06 -2.42 -6.45
N PHE A 355 -3.99 -1.47 -6.54
CA PHE A 355 -5.36 -1.77 -6.96
C PHE A 355 -5.71 -1.41 -8.40
N LYS A 356 -4.88 -0.65 -9.13
CA LYS A 356 -5.10 -0.33 -10.57
C LYS A 356 -5.29 -1.61 -11.39
N ASN A 357 -4.42 -2.59 -11.20
CA ASN A 357 -4.45 -3.85 -11.96
C ASN A 357 -5.43 -4.89 -11.38
N MET A 358 -5.74 -4.79 -10.09
CA MET A 358 -6.63 -5.76 -9.41
C MET A 358 -8.11 -5.40 -9.56
N THR A 359 -8.43 -4.13 -9.84
CA THR A 359 -9.81 -3.62 -9.91
C THR A 359 -10.71 -4.39 -10.89
N PRO A 360 -10.30 -4.69 -12.14
CA PRO A 360 -11.16 -5.41 -13.08
C PRO A 360 -11.52 -6.82 -12.58
N MET A 361 -10.54 -7.52 -11.99
CA MET A 361 -10.75 -8.86 -11.41
C MET A 361 -11.66 -8.79 -10.18
N LEU A 362 -11.36 -7.88 -9.25
CA LEU A 362 -12.13 -7.67 -8.03
C LEU A 362 -13.61 -7.38 -8.30
N VAL A 363 -13.90 -6.47 -9.23
CA VAL A 363 -15.27 -6.09 -9.57
C VAL A 363 -16.00 -7.19 -10.34
N LYS A 364 -15.27 -7.96 -11.17
CA LYS A 364 -15.83 -9.11 -11.89
C LYS A 364 -16.25 -10.22 -10.91
N ASP A 365 -15.40 -10.53 -9.95
CA ASP A 365 -15.60 -11.65 -9.02
C ASP A 365 -16.50 -11.27 -7.83
N ASN A 366 -16.50 -9.99 -7.43
CA ASN A 366 -17.33 -9.45 -6.35
C ASN A 366 -17.71 -7.98 -6.64
N PRO A 367 -18.80 -7.70 -7.38
CA PRO A 367 -19.18 -6.33 -7.74
C PRO A 367 -19.61 -5.47 -6.53
N ASP A 368 -19.97 -6.08 -5.39
CA ASP A 368 -20.31 -5.37 -4.16
C ASP A 368 -19.06 -4.84 -3.41
N VAL A 369 -17.85 -5.28 -3.78
CA VAL A 369 -16.58 -4.79 -3.21
C VAL A 369 -16.47 -3.26 -3.29
N LYS A 370 -17.04 -2.65 -4.35
CA LYS A 370 -17.05 -1.20 -4.53
C LYS A 370 -17.91 -0.48 -3.50
N LYS A 371 -19.03 -1.10 -3.09
CA LYS A 371 -19.92 -0.56 -2.05
C LYS A 371 -19.29 -0.70 -0.67
N GLN A 372 -18.56 -1.79 -0.44
CA GLN A 372 -17.91 -2.08 0.82
C GLN A 372 -16.67 -1.20 1.07
N TYR A 373 -15.89 -0.90 0.03
CA TYR A 373 -14.65 -0.12 0.12
C TYR A 373 -14.69 1.15 -0.74
N PRO A 374 -15.69 2.03 -0.58
CA PRO A 374 -15.94 3.13 -1.52
C PRO A 374 -14.76 4.09 -1.66
N GLU A 375 -13.94 4.23 -0.61
CA GLU A 375 -12.84 5.17 -0.59
C GLU A 375 -11.69 4.79 -1.52
N VAL A 376 -11.36 3.51 -1.61
CA VAL A 376 -10.33 3.00 -2.53
C VAL A 376 -10.76 3.26 -3.98
N PHE A 377 -11.98 2.87 -4.33
CA PHE A 377 -12.50 3.05 -5.69
C PHE A 377 -12.70 4.52 -6.08
N ARG A 378 -12.96 5.39 -5.11
CA ARG A 378 -13.00 6.84 -5.33
C ARG A 378 -11.62 7.38 -5.65
N ALA A 379 -10.61 7.03 -4.86
CA ALA A 379 -9.22 7.45 -5.12
C ALA A 379 -8.69 6.94 -6.46
N LEU A 380 -8.99 5.69 -6.83
CA LEU A 380 -8.62 5.13 -8.14
C LEU A 380 -9.25 5.91 -9.30
N ARG A 381 -10.53 6.28 -9.17
CA ARG A 381 -11.21 7.09 -10.19
C ARG A 381 -10.63 8.50 -10.29
N GLU A 382 -10.42 9.16 -9.16
CA GLU A 382 -9.81 10.50 -9.12
C GLU A 382 -8.40 10.48 -9.76
N ALA A 383 -7.64 9.40 -9.55
CA ALA A 383 -6.34 9.20 -10.16
C ALA A 383 -6.42 8.96 -11.68
N ASP A 384 -7.34 8.13 -12.15
CA ASP A 384 -7.55 7.92 -13.59
C ASP A 384 -8.01 9.21 -14.27
N GLU A 385 -8.98 9.93 -13.70
CA GLU A 385 -9.43 11.22 -14.23
C GLU A 385 -8.29 12.26 -14.30
N ARG A 386 -7.39 12.27 -13.30
CA ARG A 386 -6.19 13.11 -13.32
C ARG A 386 -5.27 12.69 -14.46
N PHE A 387 -4.93 11.41 -14.56
CA PHE A 387 -4.08 10.87 -15.61
C PHE A 387 -4.62 11.18 -17.02
N GLN A 388 -5.94 11.06 -17.23
CA GLN A 388 -6.59 11.41 -18.49
C GLN A 388 -6.49 12.92 -18.79
N ARG A 389 -6.70 13.79 -17.79
CA ARG A 389 -6.53 15.24 -17.96
C ARG A 389 -5.09 15.61 -18.31
N ASP A 390 -4.11 14.99 -17.65
CA ASP A 390 -2.69 15.24 -17.90
C ASP A 390 -2.30 14.74 -19.30
N THR A 391 -2.73 13.53 -19.68
CA THR A 391 -2.55 12.97 -21.02
C THR A 391 -3.15 13.86 -22.10
N GLN A 392 -4.38 14.34 -21.93
CA GLN A 392 -5.02 15.25 -22.87
C GLN A 392 -4.28 16.60 -22.96
N THR A 393 -3.76 17.11 -21.85
CA THR A 393 -2.97 18.34 -21.82
C THR A 393 -1.67 18.17 -22.60
N THR A 394 -0.97 17.07 -22.38
CA THR A 394 0.24 16.69 -23.13
C THR A 394 -0.04 16.53 -24.62
N LEU A 395 -1.12 15.84 -25.00
CA LEU A 395 -1.53 15.71 -26.41
C LEU A 395 -1.87 17.06 -27.06
N LYS A 396 -2.51 17.99 -26.33
CA LYS A 396 -2.76 19.35 -26.81
C LYS A 396 -1.46 20.12 -27.05
N ARG A 397 -0.45 19.94 -26.19
CA ARG A 397 0.88 20.52 -26.38
C ARG A 397 1.59 19.96 -27.60
N MET A 398 1.56 18.64 -27.77
CA MET A 398 2.17 17.96 -28.92
C MET A 398 1.53 18.36 -30.25
N LYS A 399 0.23 18.70 -30.28
CA LYS A 399 -0.46 19.20 -31.49
C LYS A 399 -0.06 20.63 -31.89
N GLN A 400 0.41 21.44 -30.95
CA GLN A 400 0.78 22.84 -31.18
C GLN A 400 2.08 23.18 -30.43
N PRO A 401 3.21 22.54 -30.72
CA PRO A 401 4.43 22.67 -29.90
C PRO A 401 4.94 24.12 -29.86
N LEU A 402 4.79 24.85 -30.97
CA LEU A 402 5.19 26.26 -31.10
C LEU A 402 4.44 27.21 -30.17
N ARG A 403 3.23 26.82 -29.72
CA ARG A 403 2.42 27.62 -28.81
C ARG A 403 2.95 27.60 -27.37
N TYR A 404 3.64 26.52 -27.01
CA TYR A 404 4.07 26.25 -25.64
C TYR A 404 5.59 26.38 -25.47
N ARG A 405 6.34 26.68 -26.54
CA ARG A 405 7.80 26.80 -26.51
C ARG A 405 8.25 28.17 -27.01
N CYS A 406 9.31 28.69 -26.41
CA CYS A 406 9.97 29.89 -26.89
C CYS A 406 10.61 29.60 -28.26
N ALA A 407 10.27 30.41 -29.26
CA ALA A 407 10.74 30.27 -30.64
C ALA A 407 12.21 30.68 -30.83
N THR A 408 12.78 31.45 -29.89
CA THR A 408 14.18 31.85 -29.94
C THR A 408 15.09 30.63 -29.84
N LEU A 409 15.96 30.47 -30.82
CA LEU A 409 16.97 29.40 -30.85
C LEU A 409 17.71 29.34 -29.51
N GLU A 410 17.91 28.12 -29.00
CA GLU A 410 18.61 27.79 -27.75
C GLU A 410 17.97 28.33 -26.46
N CYS A 411 16.84 29.04 -26.53
CA CYS A 411 16.15 29.49 -25.31
C CYS A 411 15.64 28.30 -24.50
N GLY A 412 15.10 27.27 -25.16
CA GLY A 412 14.68 26.01 -24.51
C GLY A 412 13.50 26.11 -23.54
N ILE A 413 13.03 27.32 -23.22
CA ILE A 413 11.90 27.53 -22.31
C ILE A 413 10.60 27.07 -22.95
N GLU A 414 9.90 26.24 -22.20
CA GLU A 414 8.55 25.79 -22.42
C GLU A 414 7.64 26.33 -21.31
N ALA A 415 6.38 26.50 -21.64
CA ALA A 415 5.35 26.95 -20.70
C ALA A 415 4.17 25.99 -20.74
N ASP A 416 3.55 25.79 -19.60
CA ASP A 416 2.38 24.94 -19.47
C ASP A 416 1.16 25.46 -20.28
N HIS A 417 1.06 26.79 -20.42
CA HIS A 417 0.02 27.49 -21.14
C HIS A 417 0.62 28.49 -22.13
N GLY A 418 0.18 28.45 -23.40
CA GLY A 418 0.66 29.40 -24.41
C GLY A 418 0.35 30.87 -24.13
N ARG A 419 -0.50 31.19 -23.14
CA ARG A 419 -0.73 32.58 -22.67
C ARG A 419 0.44 33.13 -21.85
N MET A 420 1.32 32.26 -21.34
CA MET A 420 2.52 32.67 -20.59
C MET A 420 3.64 33.19 -21.48
N LEU A 421 3.55 32.94 -22.78
CA LEU A 421 4.51 33.38 -23.77
C LEU A 421 3.90 34.48 -24.61
N SER A 422 4.66 35.54 -24.84
CA SER A 422 4.27 36.62 -25.74
C SER A 422 4.27 36.13 -27.19
N ARG A 423 3.14 36.27 -27.90
CA ARG A 423 3.04 35.91 -29.32
C ARG A 423 3.51 37.04 -30.22
N CYS A 424 4.01 36.72 -31.41
CA CYS A 424 4.29 37.72 -32.43
C CYS A 424 3.03 38.55 -32.77
N ALA A 425 3.18 39.87 -32.84
CA ALA A 425 2.09 40.80 -33.14
C ALA A 425 1.83 40.99 -34.65
N GLY A 426 2.60 40.32 -35.51
CA GLY A 426 2.47 40.45 -36.96
C GLY A 426 1.34 39.62 -37.58
N LYS A 427 1.26 39.65 -38.91
CA LYS A 427 0.18 39.04 -39.71
C LYS A 427 0.42 37.58 -40.10
N CYS A 428 1.36 36.88 -39.46
CA CYS A 428 1.57 35.44 -39.71
C CYS A 428 0.38 34.60 -39.22
N ASP A 429 0.21 33.44 -39.84
CA ASP A 429 -0.88 32.49 -39.54
C ASP A 429 -0.81 32.03 -38.07
N GLU A 430 -1.96 31.84 -37.41
CA GLU A 430 -2.03 31.59 -35.96
C GLU A 430 -1.36 30.26 -35.55
N ASP A 431 -1.37 29.25 -36.42
CA ASP A 431 -0.71 27.96 -36.22
C ASP A 431 0.82 28.02 -36.37
N LYS A 432 1.34 29.03 -37.07
CA LYS A 432 2.78 29.23 -37.34
C LYS A 432 3.38 30.39 -36.55
N LYS A 433 2.57 31.07 -35.76
CA LYS A 433 2.95 32.27 -35.01
C LYS A 433 3.92 31.89 -33.89
N PRO A 434 5.13 32.47 -33.85
CA PRO A 434 6.09 32.16 -32.79
C PRO A 434 5.67 32.80 -31.46
N HIS A 435 6.04 32.13 -30.39
CA HIS A 435 5.85 32.55 -29.01
C HIS A 435 7.20 32.80 -28.33
N TYR A 436 7.28 33.76 -27.43
CA TYR A 436 8.52 34.19 -26.79
C TYR A 436 8.33 34.35 -25.28
N CYS A 437 9.29 33.85 -24.50
CA CYS A 437 9.26 33.99 -23.04
C CYS A 437 9.51 35.43 -22.57
N SER A 438 10.16 36.26 -23.40
CA SER A 438 10.47 37.66 -23.11
C SER A 438 10.58 38.50 -24.38
N ARG A 439 10.52 39.84 -24.24
CA ARG A 439 10.72 40.77 -25.37
C ARG A 439 12.13 40.67 -25.97
N GLU A 440 13.11 40.31 -25.16
CA GLU A 440 14.50 40.12 -25.62
C GLU A 440 14.60 38.91 -26.55
N CYS A 441 13.97 37.79 -26.18
CA CYS A 441 13.83 36.62 -27.03
C CYS A 441 13.13 36.96 -28.36
N GLN A 442 12.05 37.75 -28.31
CA GLN A 442 11.38 38.23 -29.53
C GLN A 442 12.30 39.07 -30.42
N ARG A 443 13.07 40.02 -29.84
CA ARG A 443 14.02 40.84 -30.61
C ARG A 443 15.15 40.00 -31.21
N LYS A 444 15.66 39.02 -30.46
CA LYS A 444 16.73 38.10 -30.91
C LYS A 444 16.27 37.24 -32.09
N ASP A 445 15.03 36.75 -32.08
CA ASP A 445 14.47 35.95 -33.18
C ASP A 445 13.91 36.79 -34.34
N TRP A 446 13.64 38.08 -34.13
CA TRP A 446 13.00 38.93 -35.15
C TRP A 446 13.71 38.93 -36.52
N PRO A 447 15.06 39.00 -36.64
CA PRO A 447 15.73 38.90 -37.94
C PRO A 447 15.40 37.60 -38.69
N ASN A 448 15.25 36.50 -37.97
CA ASN A 448 14.88 35.20 -38.51
C ASN A 448 13.37 35.11 -38.84
N HIS A 449 12.49 35.62 -37.98
CA HIS A 449 11.04 35.54 -38.19
C HIS A 449 10.50 36.56 -39.21
N LYS A 450 11.11 37.75 -39.33
CA LYS A 450 10.62 38.86 -40.15
C LYS A 450 10.25 38.48 -41.61
N PRO A 451 11.03 37.65 -42.34
CA PRO A 451 10.67 37.19 -43.69
C PRO A 451 9.38 36.36 -43.74
N PHE A 452 9.08 35.63 -42.66
CA PHE A 452 7.94 34.73 -42.52
C PHE A 452 6.72 35.39 -41.86
N CYS A 453 6.84 36.66 -41.44
CA CYS A 453 5.81 37.38 -40.69
C CYS A 453 4.66 37.90 -41.60
N LYS A 454 4.12 37.02 -42.45
CA LYS A 454 3.05 37.30 -43.42
C LYS A 454 2.13 36.09 -43.58
N PRO A 455 0.87 36.26 -44.01
CA PRO A 455 -0.04 35.13 -44.22
C PRO A 455 0.51 34.13 -45.24
N GLY A 456 0.27 32.83 -45.01
CA GLY A 456 0.62 31.75 -45.93
C GLY A 456 2.11 31.37 -45.99
N GLN A 457 3.00 32.08 -45.29
CA GLN A 457 4.42 31.70 -45.21
C GLN A 457 4.61 30.43 -44.35
N PRO A 458 5.69 29.66 -44.55
CA PRO A 458 6.02 28.55 -43.65
C PRO A 458 6.45 29.06 -42.26
N CYS A 459 6.51 28.16 -41.27
CA CYS A 459 6.96 28.53 -39.93
C CYS A 459 8.47 28.82 -39.93
N SER A 460 8.88 29.92 -39.28
CA SER A 460 10.29 30.32 -39.16
C SER A 460 11.07 29.56 -38.08
N VAL A 461 10.41 28.68 -37.32
CA VAL A 461 11.03 27.92 -36.24
C VAL A 461 11.71 26.68 -36.82
N ILE A 462 13.04 26.78 -36.95
CA ILE A 462 13.90 25.78 -37.62
C ILE A 462 14.01 24.48 -36.80
N ASP A 463 13.71 24.52 -35.50
CA ASP A 463 14.04 23.45 -34.54
C ASP A 463 12.86 22.56 -34.13
N ALA A 464 11.91 22.33 -35.05
CA ALA A 464 10.76 21.45 -34.80
C ALA A 464 11.19 20.01 -34.46
N GLY A 465 12.35 19.56 -34.97
CA GLY A 465 12.90 18.22 -34.73
C GLY A 465 13.36 17.99 -33.28
N LYS A 466 14.07 18.95 -32.66
CA LYS A 466 14.37 18.87 -31.22
C LYS A 466 13.13 19.10 -30.36
N ALA A 467 12.18 19.92 -30.81
CA ALA A 467 10.92 20.17 -30.09
C ALA A 467 10.10 18.89 -29.86
N LEU A 468 10.12 17.95 -30.81
CA LEU A 468 9.40 16.68 -30.69
C LEU A 468 10.09 15.68 -29.75
N LYS A 469 11.41 15.79 -29.59
CA LYS A 469 12.20 14.91 -28.70
C LYS A 469 12.21 15.38 -27.25
N ALA A 470 12.11 16.70 -27.04
CA ALA A 470 12.24 17.34 -25.73
C ALA A 470 10.93 17.42 -24.93
N ALA A 471 9.76 17.06 -25.50
CA ALA A 471 8.50 17.12 -24.76
C ALA A 471 8.57 16.18 -23.55
N PRO A 472 8.61 16.70 -22.30
CA PRO A 472 8.75 15.85 -21.13
C PRO A 472 7.50 14.99 -21.01
N PHE A 473 7.67 13.68 -21.20
CA PHE A 473 6.64 12.69 -20.96
C PHE A 473 6.43 12.58 -19.44
N GLY A 474 5.25 12.97 -18.94
CA GLY A 474 4.73 12.44 -17.68
C GLY A 474 4.53 13.41 -16.51
N GLY A 475 4.94 14.68 -16.59
CA GLY A 475 4.71 15.64 -15.49
C GLY A 475 3.34 16.32 -15.58
N SER A 476 2.51 16.24 -14.54
CA SER A 476 1.34 17.11 -14.40
C SER A 476 1.84 18.55 -14.27
N SER A 477 1.70 19.34 -15.34
CA SER A 477 2.18 20.72 -15.31
C SER A 477 1.26 21.57 -14.42
N LYS A 478 1.83 22.24 -13.43
CA LYS A 478 1.07 23.21 -12.63
C LYS A 478 0.76 24.44 -13.45
N GLN A 479 -0.42 25.02 -13.21
CA GLN A 479 -0.82 26.29 -13.81
C GLN A 479 0.27 27.35 -13.56
N GLY A 480 0.86 27.88 -14.63
CA GLY A 480 1.93 28.86 -14.55
C GLY A 480 3.35 28.28 -14.51
N GLN A 481 3.53 26.98 -14.74
CA GLN A 481 4.86 26.36 -14.75
C GLN A 481 5.60 26.62 -16.06
N ARG A 482 6.87 27.01 -15.93
CA ARG A 482 7.85 27.03 -17.02
C ARG A 482 8.81 25.86 -16.86
N SER A 483 9.21 25.26 -17.96
CA SER A 483 10.18 24.17 -17.98
C SER A 483 11.28 24.47 -19.00
N MET A 484 12.46 23.90 -18.82
CA MET A 484 13.52 23.93 -19.81
C MET A 484 14.41 22.70 -19.69
N VAL A 485 14.95 22.24 -20.80
CA VAL A 485 15.96 21.19 -20.81
C VAL A 485 17.33 21.80 -20.53
N VAL A 486 18.08 21.16 -19.64
CA VAL A 486 19.45 21.46 -19.23
C VAL A 486 20.32 20.28 -19.62
N ASN A 487 21.42 20.53 -20.32
CA ASN A 487 22.37 19.47 -20.65
C ASN A 487 23.31 19.25 -19.45
N THR A 488 23.43 18.01 -19.00
CA THR A 488 24.38 17.64 -17.95
C THR A 488 25.30 16.52 -18.46
N PRO A 489 26.39 16.17 -17.76
CA PRO A 489 27.27 15.07 -18.16
C PRO A 489 26.54 13.72 -18.13
N GLY A 490 25.44 13.62 -17.38
CA GLY A 490 24.59 12.44 -17.28
C GLY A 490 23.51 12.33 -18.36
N GLY A 491 23.27 13.39 -19.14
CA GLY A 491 22.21 13.44 -20.16
C GLY A 491 21.40 14.74 -20.14
N GLU A 492 20.24 14.73 -20.78
CA GLU A 492 19.31 15.86 -20.76
C GLU A 492 18.42 15.78 -19.50
N MET A 493 18.39 16.83 -18.69
CA MET A 493 17.52 16.97 -17.52
C MET A 493 16.49 18.07 -17.73
N SER A 494 15.24 17.85 -17.32
CA SER A 494 14.20 18.90 -17.33
C SER A 494 14.19 19.68 -16.00
N LEU A 495 14.45 20.98 -16.07
CA LEU A 495 14.27 21.92 -14.96
C LEU A 495 12.90 22.60 -15.09
N SER A 496 12.04 22.48 -14.09
CA SER A 496 10.70 23.09 -14.12
C SER A 496 10.39 23.90 -12.87
N SER A 497 9.81 25.09 -13.04
CA SER A 497 9.43 25.98 -11.92
C SER A 497 8.22 26.84 -12.25
N SER A 498 7.34 27.05 -11.28
CA SER A 498 6.18 27.97 -11.36
C SER A 498 6.48 29.35 -10.79
N THR A 499 7.60 29.53 -10.08
CA THR A 499 7.95 30.76 -9.37
C THR A 499 9.13 31.48 -9.99
N MET A 500 9.99 30.77 -10.74
CA MET A 500 11.17 31.36 -11.37
C MET A 500 10.80 32.14 -12.64
N SER A 501 11.43 33.29 -12.84
CA SER A 501 11.34 34.03 -14.10
C SER A 501 12.05 33.24 -15.22
N ALA A 502 11.71 33.57 -16.47
CA ALA A 502 12.36 32.95 -17.63
C ALA A 502 13.86 33.28 -17.66
N GLU A 503 14.22 34.49 -17.24
CA GLU A 503 15.58 34.98 -17.11
C GLU A 503 16.35 34.18 -16.06
N PHE A 504 15.81 34.01 -14.85
CA PHE A 504 16.48 33.27 -13.78
C PHE A 504 16.63 31.78 -14.12
N MET A 505 15.66 31.16 -14.80
CA MET A 505 15.82 29.77 -15.27
C MET A 505 16.98 29.63 -16.26
N LYS A 506 17.20 30.60 -17.15
CA LYS A 506 18.36 30.59 -18.07
C LYS A 506 19.67 30.71 -17.31
N GLU A 507 19.74 31.61 -16.33
CA GLU A 507 20.93 31.75 -15.46
C GLU A 507 21.25 30.43 -14.73
N VAL A 508 20.24 29.74 -14.20
CA VAL A 508 20.42 28.43 -13.57
C VAL A 508 20.90 27.37 -14.56
N ARG A 509 20.31 27.29 -15.77
CA ARG A 509 20.80 26.38 -16.82
C ARG A 509 22.26 26.66 -17.16
N GLU A 510 22.60 27.92 -17.43
CA GLU A 510 23.96 28.32 -17.79
C GLU A 510 24.95 27.99 -16.66
N GLY A 511 24.54 28.17 -15.40
CA GLY A 511 25.33 27.75 -14.24
C GLY A 511 25.58 26.24 -14.20
N ILE A 512 24.52 25.42 -14.39
CA ILE A 512 24.63 23.95 -14.39
C ILE A 512 25.49 23.46 -15.56
N GLU A 513 25.24 23.97 -16.77
CA GLU A 513 26.00 23.63 -17.97
C GLU A 513 27.47 24.03 -17.84
N LYS A 514 27.76 25.19 -17.23
CA LYS A 514 29.14 25.62 -16.98
C LYS A 514 29.87 24.73 -15.98
N ILE A 515 29.23 24.35 -14.87
CA ILE A 515 29.79 23.38 -13.91
C ILE A 515 30.11 22.06 -14.61
N SER A 516 29.24 21.65 -15.53
CA SER A 516 29.37 20.41 -16.29
C SER A 516 30.55 20.41 -17.27
N VAL A 517 30.97 21.59 -17.76
CA VAL A 517 32.07 21.74 -18.73
C VAL A 517 33.39 22.07 -18.04
N GLU A 518 33.37 22.92 -17.01
CA GLU A 518 34.56 23.54 -16.42
C GLU A 518 34.85 23.12 -14.96
N GLY A 519 33.97 22.32 -14.34
CA GLY A 519 34.13 21.87 -12.95
C GLY A 519 35.33 20.92 -12.74
N ASP A 520 35.80 20.85 -11.50
CA ASP A 520 36.79 19.85 -11.06
C ASP A 520 36.29 18.44 -11.45
N PRO A 521 37.11 17.57 -12.07
CA PRO A 521 36.75 16.17 -12.34
C PRO A 521 36.10 15.45 -11.15
N GLU A 522 36.48 15.77 -9.91
CA GLU A 522 35.85 15.18 -8.72
C GLU A 522 34.39 15.62 -8.54
N ASP A 523 34.08 16.90 -8.76
CA ASP A 523 32.71 17.43 -8.67
C ASP A 523 31.85 16.95 -9.84
N GLN A 524 32.42 16.82 -11.03
CA GLN A 524 31.75 16.25 -12.20
C GLN A 524 31.38 14.78 -11.98
N GLU A 525 32.28 13.98 -11.40
CA GLU A 525 32.01 12.57 -11.12
C GLU A 525 30.98 12.41 -9.99
N LYS A 526 31.03 13.24 -8.94
CA LYS A 526 30.00 13.28 -7.90
C LYS A 526 28.62 13.61 -8.48
N LEU A 527 28.54 14.63 -9.33
CA LEU A 527 27.30 15.01 -10.01
C LEU A 527 26.80 13.88 -10.92
N ARG A 528 27.69 13.27 -11.71
CA ARG A 528 27.35 12.17 -12.62
C ARG A 528 26.81 10.95 -11.86
N ARG A 529 27.40 10.59 -10.72
CA ARG A 529 26.93 9.50 -9.85
C ARG A 529 25.56 9.80 -9.25
N ALA A 530 25.36 11.01 -8.72
CA ALA A 530 24.08 11.44 -8.17
C ALA A 530 22.97 11.39 -9.25
N MET A 531 23.26 11.90 -10.45
CA MET A 531 22.30 11.91 -11.56
C MET A 531 22.00 10.52 -12.12
N ALA A 532 23.01 9.66 -12.30
CA ALA A 532 22.80 8.27 -12.74
C ALA A 532 22.00 7.45 -11.70
N SER A 533 22.09 7.82 -10.42
CA SER A 533 21.23 7.28 -9.38
C SER A 533 19.79 7.77 -9.54
N MET A 534 19.59 9.07 -9.76
CA MET A 534 18.27 9.68 -9.95
C MET A 534 17.55 9.20 -11.22
N ASP A 535 18.25 9.03 -12.35
CA ASP A 535 17.67 8.53 -13.60
C ASP A 535 17.22 7.08 -13.46
N ARG A 536 17.99 6.22 -12.76
CA ARG A 536 17.54 4.87 -12.43
C ARG A 536 16.29 4.89 -11.55
N MET A 537 16.20 5.82 -10.60
CA MET A 537 15.00 6.02 -9.77
C MET A 537 13.80 6.48 -10.60
N ALA A 538 13.97 7.40 -11.55
CA ALA A 538 12.89 7.91 -12.40
C ALA A 538 12.38 6.84 -13.38
N VAL A 539 13.28 6.16 -14.09
CA VAL A 539 12.93 5.13 -15.09
C VAL A 539 12.17 3.96 -14.47
N GLU A 540 12.55 3.52 -13.27
CA GLU A 540 11.80 2.45 -12.60
C GLU A 540 10.45 2.95 -12.06
N THR A 541 10.33 4.22 -11.68
CA THR A 541 9.04 4.81 -11.27
C THR A 541 8.09 4.92 -12.47
N PHE A 542 8.60 5.26 -13.66
CA PHE A 542 7.82 5.29 -14.91
C PHE A 542 7.54 3.90 -15.52
N LYS A 543 8.39 2.88 -15.30
CA LYS A 543 8.07 1.50 -15.69
C LYS A 543 6.98 0.87 -14.81
N LEU A 544 6.70 1.48 -13.65
CA LEU A 544 5.68 1.04 -12.70
C LEU A 544 4.34 1.81 -12.84
N GLU A 545 4.25 2.81 -13.72
CA GLU A 545 2.99 3.50 -14.10
C GLU A 545 2.41 2.97 -15.41
#